data_AF-A0A7C4TXA7-F1
#
_entry.id   AF-A0A7C4TXA7-F1
#
_cell.length_a   1.000
_cell.length_b   1.000
_cell.length_c   1.000
_cell.angle_alpha   90.00
_cell.angle_beta   90.00
_cell.angle_gamma   90.00
#
_symmetry.space_group_name_H-M   'P 1'
#
loop_
_entity.id
_entity.type
_entity.pdbx_description
1 polymer ?
#
loop_
_entity_poly.entity_id
_entity_poly.type
_entity_poly.pdbx_seq_one_letter_code
_entity_poly.pdbx_strand_id
1 'polypeptide(L)'
;MKITEKPLYRREEVLNSITHGVGIALSIAGLVLLIIKGARSHNPTKILSFIVFGITLTLLYTASTLYHSLYINVKSEKLKRILRLLDHSAIYLLIAGTYTPFALISIGGTLG
;
A
#
# COMPACT_ATOMS: atom_id res chain seq x y z
N MET A 1 6.37 27.93 17.60
CA MET A 1 7.59 27.10 17.72
C MET A 1 8.02 26.69 16.31
N LYS A 2 9.03 27.33 15.72
CA LYS A 2 9.60 26.90 14.44
C LYS A 2 10.48 25.69 14.72
N ILE A 3 10.02 24.49 14.37
CA ILE A 3 10.85 23.29 14.39
C ILE A 3 11.91 23.51 13.30
N THR A 4 13.14 23.83 13.71
CA THR A 4 14.30 23.80 12.83
C THR A 4 14.58 22.32 12.52
N GLU A 5 14.14 21.85 11.35
CA GLU A 5 14.38 20.47 10.94
C GLU A 5 15.88 20.20 10.82
N LYS A 6 16.38 19.27 11.63
CA LYS A 6 17.77 18.82 11.56
C LYS A 6 18.00 18.12 10.20
N PRO A 7 19.18 18.27 9.57
CA PRO A 7 19.46 17.71 8.24
C PRO A 7 19.35 16.18 8.15
N LEU A 8 19.41 15.47 9.27
CA LEU A 8 19.16 14.02 9.36
C LEU A 8 17.70 13.67 9.05
N TYR A 9 16.74 14.41 9.60
CA TYR A 9 15.30 14.15 9.45
C TYR A 9 14.84 14.28 7.98
N ARG A 10 15.37 15.29 7.26
CA ARG A 10 15.08 15.47 5.83
C ARG A 10 15.62 14.34 4.95
N ARG A 11 16.74 13.71 5.32
CA ARG A 11 17.30 12.58 4.54
C ARG A 11 16.47 11.31 4.73
N GLU A 12 16.01 11.04 5.94
CA GLU A 12 15.14 9.90 6.25
C GLU A 12 13.84 9.94 5.45
N GLU A 13 13.18 11.10 5.39
CA GLU A 13 11.94 11.24 4.61
C GLU A 13 12.14 11.08 3.10
N VAL A 14 13.29 11.50 2.57
CA VAL A 14 13.65 11.28 1.15
C VAL A 14 13.89 9.80 0.87
N LEU A 15 14.66 9.12 1.73
CA LEU A 15 14.91 7.68 1.59
C LEU A 15 13.61 6.88 1.69
N ASN A 16 12.73 7.21 2.64
CA ASN A 16 11.40 6.61 2.74
C ASN A 16 10.59 6.85 1.46
N SER A 17 10.57 8.07 0.94
CA SER A 17 9.84 8.37 -0.31
C SER A 17 10.36 7.56 -1.50
N ILE A 18 11.68 7.32 -1.58
CA ILE A 18 12.28 6.50 -2.63
C ILE A 18 11.91 5.02 -2.47
N THR A 19 12.05 4.45 -1.26
CA THR A 19 11.74 3.04 -1.02
C THR A 19 10.27 2.75 -1.26
N HIS A 20 9.37 3.64 -0.83
CA HIS A 20 7.94 3.51 -1.09
C HIS A 20 7.61 3.73 -2.56
N GLY A 21 8.26 4.67 -3.26
CA GLY A 21 8.09 4.88 -4.69
C GLY A 21 8.47 3.65 -5.53
N VAL A 22 9.58 3.00 -5.20
CA VAL A 22 9.97 1.70 -5.80
C VAL A 22 8.92 0.63 -5.46
N GLY A 23 8.42 0.63 -4.21
CA GLY A 23 7.32 -0.23 -3.78
C GLY A 23 6.05 -0.07 -4.60
N ILE A 24 5.68 1.15 -5.03
CA ILE A 24 4.55 1.38 -5.96
C ILE A 24 4.78 0.65 -7.28
N ALA A 25 5.94 0.85 -7.91
CA ALA A 25 6.22 0.23 -9.21
C ALA A 25 6.20 -1.31 -9.11
N LEU A 26 6.83 -1.87 -8.07
CA LEU A 26 6.86 -3.31 -7.84
C LEU A 26 5.48 -3.88 -7.49
N SER A 27 4.66 -3.17 -6.71
CA SER A 27 3.31 -3.62 -6.36
C SER A 27 2.36 -3.62 -7.56
N ILE A 28 2.45 -2.62 -8.45
CA ILE A 28 1.70 -2.60 -9.71
C ILE A 28 2.12 -3.76 -10.60
N ALA A 29 3.43 -3.97 -10.79
CA ALA A 29 3.94 -5.09 -11.57
C ALA A 29 3.47 -6.44 -10.99
N GLY A 30 3.56 -6.61 -9.67
CA GLY A 30 3.07 -7.78 -8.96
C GLY A 30 1.57 -8.01 -9.13
N LEU A 31 0.75 -6.96 -9.01
CA LEU A 31 -0.69 -7.01 -9.24
C LEU A 31 -1.02 -7.48 -10.66
N VAL A 32 -0.34 -6.95 -11.69
CA VAL A 32 -0.52 -7.37 -13.08
C VAL A 32 -0.17 -8.85 -13.25
N LEU A 33 0.97 -9.30 -12.72
CA LEU A 33 1.37 -10.71 -12.78
C LEU A 33 0.36 -11.63 -12.08
N LEU A 34 -0.16 -11.20 -10.93
CA LEU A 34 -1.17 -11.94 -10.19
C LEU A 34 -2.51 -11.99 -10.91
N ILE A 35 -2.94 -10.91 -11.58
CA ILE A 35 -4.14 -10.90 -12.43
C ILE A 35 -3.97 -11.90 -13.58
N ILE A 36 -2.83 -11.89 -14.28
CA ILE A 36 -2.56 -12.84 -15.37
C ILE A 36 -2.60 -14.29 -14.84
N LYS A 37 -1.96 -14.55 -13.70
CA LYS A 37 -1.97 -15.87 -13.05
C LYS A 37 -3.36 -16.31 -12.61
N GLY A 38 -4.15 -15.38 -12.06
CA GLY A 38 -5.54 -15.60 -11.66
C GLY A 38 -6.44 -15.91 -12.85
N ALA A 39 -6.35 -15.12 -13.92
CA ALA A 39 -7.13 -15.31 -15.15
C ALA A 39 -6.87 -16.69 -15.79
N ARG A 40 -5.61 -17.12 -15.83
CA ARG A 40 -5.22 -18.46 -16.34
C ARG A 40 -5.69 -19.63 -15.48
N SER A 41 -6.10 -19.37 -14.24
CA SER A 41 -6.55 -20.44 -13.34
C SER A 41 -8.02 -20.84 -13.53
N HIS A 42 -8.80 -20.08 -14.32
CA HIS A 42 -10.25 -20.26 -14.49
C HIS A 42 -11.03 -20.36 -13.17
N ASN A 43 -10.48 -19.83 -12.08
CA ASN A 43 -11.09 -19.85 -10.75
C ASN A 43 -11.38 -18.40 -10.29
N PRO A 44 -12.66 -17.99 -10.17
CA PRO A 44 -13.03 -16.62 -9.83
C PRO A 44 -12.60 -16.22 -8.41
N THR A 45 -12.60 -17.17 -7.46
CA THR A 45 -12.14 -16.93 -6.09
C THR A 45 -10.64 -16.59 -6.10
N LYS A 46 -9.85 -17.34 -6.86
CA LYS A 46 -8.39 -17.15 -6.92
C LYS A 46 -8.00 -15.79 -7.51
N ILE A 47 -8.64 -15.37 -8.61
CA ILE A 47 -8.37 -14.05 -9.19
C ILE A 47 -8.83 -12.92 -8.26
N LEU A 48 -9.98 -13.07 -7.59
CA LEU A 48 -10.47 -12.07 -6.64
C LEU A 48 -9.51 -11.91 -5.46
N SER A 49 -9.05 -13.00 -4.85
CA SER A 49 -8.10 -12.94 -3.72
C SER A 49 -6.80 -12.26 -4.11
N PHE A 50 -6.31 -12.52 -5.31
CA PHE A 50 -5.11 -11.89 -5.86
C PHE A 50 -5.28 -10.40 -6.12
N ILE A 51 -6.44 -9.99 -6.65
CA ILE A 51 -6.78 -8.58 -6.86
C ILE A 51 -6.83 -7.83 -5.52
N VAL A 52 -7.51 -8.38 -4.51
CA VAL A 52 -7.62 -7.76 -3.18
C VAL A 52 -6.24 -7.56 -2.55
N PHE A 53 -5.37 -8.59 -2.61
CA PHE A 53 -4.00 -8.48 -2.14
C PHE A 53 -3.21 -7.39 -2.89
N GLY A 54 -3.21 -7.41 -4.22
CA GLY A 54 -2.40 -6.47 -5.00
C GLY A 54 -2.90 -5.02 -4.92
N ILE A 55 -4.21 -4.79 -4.84
CA ILE A 55 -4.78 -3.44 -4.67
C ILE A 55 -4.39 -2.87 -3.31
N THR A 56 -4.56 -3.63 -2.23
CA THR A 56 -4.23 -3.15 -0.87
C THR A 56 -2.74 -2.85 -0.72
N LEU A 57 -1.86 -3.66 -1.35
CA LEU A 57 -0.43 -3.40 -1.39
C LEU A 57 -0.08 -2.12 -2.17
N THR A 58 -0.70 -1.93 -3.34
CA THR A 58 -0.51 -0.72 -4.15
C THR A 58 -1.01 0.52 -3.41
N LEU A 59 -2.16 0.41 -2.72
CA LEU A 59 -2.74 1.48 -1.93
C LEU A 59 -1.82 1.90 -0.77
N LEU A 60 -1.24 0.94 -0.03
CA LEU A 60 -0.27 1.23 1.03
C LEU A 60 0.91 2.05 0.50
N TYR A 61 1.59 1.55 -0.53
CA TYR A 61 2.77 2.24 -1.06
C TYR A 61 2.42 3.62 -1.63
N THR A 62 1.24 3.76 -2.24
CA THR A 62 0.76 5.04 -2.75
C THR A 62 0.45 6.03 -1.62
N ALA A 63 -0.29 5.60 -0.59
CA ALA A 63 -0.63 6.44 0.56
C ALA A 63 0.62 6.89 1.32
N SER A 64 1.59 5.99 1.51
CA SER A 64 2.84 6.29 2.20
C SER A 64 3.73 7.24 1.41
N THR A 65 3.86 7.02 0.10
CA THR A 65 4.61 7.94 -0.79
C THR A 65 3.96 9.32 -0.80
N LEU A 66 2.63 9.40 -0.91
CA LEU A 66 1.91 10.67 -0.85
C LEU A 66 2.08 11.36 0.51
N TYR A 67 2.00 10.63 1.62
CA TYR A 67 2.19 11.19 2.95
C TYR A 67 3.59 11.77 3.11
N HIS A 68 4.64 10.99 2.86
CA HIS A 68 6.03 11.44 3.07
C HIS A 68 6.48 12.51 2.07
N SER A 69 6.10 12.43 0.79
CA SER A 69 6.48 13.43 -0.21
C SER A 69 5.78 14.79 0.02
N LEU A 70 4.52 14.77 0.48
CA LEU A 70 3.74 15.98 0.71
C LEU A 70 3.94 16.56 2.10
N TYR A 71 4.37 15.76 3.08
CA TYR A 71 4.64 16.23 4.45
C TYR A 71 5.63 17.40 4.48
N ILE A 72 6.66 17.36 3.63
CA ILE A 72 7.72 18.38 3.53
C ILE A 72 7.21 19.69 2.89
N ASN A 73 6.24 19.62 1.97
CA ASN A 73 5.92 20.74 1.06
C ASN A 73 4.52 21.34 1.24
N VAL A 74 3.58 20.60 1.83
CA VAL A 74 2.19 21.05 1.97
C VAL A 74 2.03 21.95 3.20
N LYS A 75 1.44 23.13 3.01
CA LYS A 75 1.09 24.06 4.10
C LYS A 75 -0.29 23.79 4.74
N SER A 76 -1.13 22.98 4.10
CA SER A 76 -2.48 22.65 4.58
C SER A 76 -2.46 21.54 5.63
N GLU A 77 -2.74 21.91 6.89
CA GLU A 77 -2.81 20.96 8.01
C GLU A 77 -3.96 19.94 7.86
N LYS A 78 -5.06 20.33 7.20
CA LYS A 78 -6.18 19.40 6.91
C LYS A 78 -5.72 18.26 6.00
N LEU A 79 -4.97 18.57 4.94
CA LEU A 79 -4.50 17.56 3.98
C LEU A 79 -3.49 16.60 4.64
N LYS A 80 -2.57 17.13 5.46
CA LYS A 80 -1.63 16.30 6.24
C LYS A 80 -2.35 15.30 7.14
N ARG A 81 -3.43 15.73 7.81
CA ARG A 81 -4.22 14.86 8.68
C ARG A 81 -4.91 13.74 7.90
N ILE A 82 -5.48 14.05 6.73
CA ILE A 82 -6.14 13.05 5.89
C ILE A 82 -5.13 12.04 5.36
N LEU A 83 -3.98 12.49 4.83
CA LEU A 83 -2.95 11.60 4.32
C LEU A 83 -2.38 10.68 5.42
N ARG A 84 -2.18 11.20 6.63
CA ARG A 84 -1.76 10.40 7.78
C ARG A 84 -2.79 9.32 8.14
N LEU A 85 -4.07 9.66 8.09
CA LEU A 85 -5.14 8.70 8.33
C LEU A 85 -5.16 7.63 7.24
N LEU A 86 -5.05 8.01 5.97
CA LEU A 86 -5.02 7.09 4.84
C LEU A 86 -3.82 6.13 4.91
N ASP A 87 -2.62 6.65 5.19
CA ASP A 87 -1.41 5.84 5.35
C ASP A 87 -1.56 4.81 6.48
N HIS A 88 -2.06 5.23 7.63
CA HIS A 88 -2.29 4.33 8.77
C HIS A 88 -3.39 3.30 8.49
N SER A 89 -4.50 3.71 7.86
CA SER A 89 -5.58 2.80 7.45
C SER A 89 -5.12 1.79 6.40
N ALA A 90 -4.24 2.18 5.48
CA ALA A 90 -3.75 1.31 4.43
C ALA A 90 -2.94 0.12 4.98
N ILE A 91 -2.28 0.27 6.13
CA ILE A 91 -1.61 -0.84 6.82
C ILE A 91 -2.62 -1.91 7.22
N TYR A 92 -3.74 -1.52 7.85
CA TYR A 92 -4.79 -2.47 8.25
C TYR A 92 -5.46 -3.14 7.04
N LEU A 93 -5.68 -2.38 5.95
CA LEU A 93 -6.18 -2.93 4.70
C LEU A 93 -5.21 -3.94 4.08
N LEU A 94 -3.91 -3.65 4.08
CA LEU A 94 -2.91 -4.59 3.58
C LEU A 94 -2.83 -5.85 4.44
N ILE A 95 -2.93 -5.74 5.77
CA ILE A 95 -3.00 -6.91 6.64
C ILE A 95 -4.15 -7.81 6.18
N ALA A 96 -5.38 -7.29 6.10
CA ALA A 96 -6.53 -8.06 5.61
C ALA A 96 -6.30 -8.62 4.18
N GLY A 97 -5.72 -7.80 3.29
CA GLY A 97 -5.39 -8.20 1.92
C GLY A 97 -4.39 -9.35 1.84
N THR A 98 -3.39 -9.40 2.71
CA THR A 98 -2.39 -10.49 2.76
C THR A 98 -2.99 -11.81 3.23
N TYR A 99 -3.98 -11.76 4.13
CA TYR A 99 -4.69 -12.96 4.60
C TYR A 99 -5.75 -13.46 3.62
N THR A 100 -6.30 -12.60 2.76
CA THR A 100 -7.36 -12.96 1.80
C THR A 100 -7.03 -14.17 0.91
N PRO A 101 -5.86 -14.24 0.22
CA PRO A 101 -5.51 -15.43 -0.56
C PRO A 101 -5.25 -16.67 0.30
N PHE A 102 -4.76 -16.52 1.53
CA PHE A 102 -4.59 -17.65 2.44
C PHE A 102 -5.93 -18.24 2.86
N ALA A 103 -6.86 -17.39 3.30
CA ALA A 103 -8.21 -17.82 3.66
C ALA A 103 -8.90 -18.47 2.46
N LEU A 104 -9.08 -17.73 1.36
CA LEU A 104 -9.94 -18.19 0.28
C LEU A 104 -9.37 -19.30 -0.61
N ILE A 105 -8.05 -19.48 -0.65
CA ILE A 105 -7.40 -20.48 -1.53
C ILE A 105 -6.84 -21.66 -0.72
N SER A 106 -6.18 -21.40 0.41
CA SER A 106 -5.49 -22.46 1.17
C SER A 106 -6.42 -23.16 2.16
N ILE A 107 -7.30 -22.41 2.83
CA ILE A 107 -8.28 -22.99 3.76
C ILE A 107 -9.55 -23.37 2.97
N GLY A 108 -10.18 -22.40 2.31
CA GLY A 108 -11.35 -22.58 1.46
C GLY A 108 -12.67 -22.75 2.22
N GLY A 109 -13.78 -22.59 1.48
CA GLY A 109 -15.13 -22.64 2.05
C GLY A 109 -15.69 -21.26 2.41
N THR A 110 -16.87 -21.22 3.02
CA THR A 110 -17.59 -19.96 3.29
C THR A 110 -17.02 -19.15 4.45
N LEU A 111 -16.26 -19.79 5.34
CA LEU A 111 -15.65 -19.14 6.51
C LEU A 111 -14.23 -18.63 6.25
N GLY A 112 -13.68 -18.88 5.07
CA GLY A 112 -12.25 -18.74 4.83
C GLY A 112 -11.58 -20.06 5.14
#